data_AF-A0AAV6PQ87-F1
#
_entry.id   AF-A0AAV6PQ87-F1
#
_cell.length_a   1.000
_cell.length_b   1.000
_cell.length_c   1.000
_cell.angle_alpha   90.00
_cell.angle_beta   90.00
_cell.angle_gamma   90.00
#
_symmetry.space_group_name_H-M   'P 1'
#
loop_
_entity.id
_entity.type
_entity.pdbx_description
1 polymer ?
#
loop_
_entity_poly.entity_id
_entity_poly.type
_entity_poly.pdbx_seq_one_letter_code
_entity_poly.pdbx_strand_id
1 'polypeptide(L)'
;MHVVSHSCKPCLCLCVFDRTYHADIQTEHVTMDYNSDPEELTHTYSPKFNPHKQSNISAVKFTVAAKDERTVIVNITDPLTSIHDYGKQLTIRDILKNDLKYKISYYKSGSTGKRDVISNSSVAEVSQLDAGESYCFMVAAFIPSRPKSTQQGAWSKQLCNQVHKTVLQELSVGAWVGAVFIVLTVVIVIVTVTVLCCKRRKQRNKAPYTAQLSAPA
;
A
#
# COMPACT_ATOMS: atom_id res chain seq x y z
N MET A 1 36.29 -8.06 36.19
CA MET A 1 36.38 -8.39 34.75
C MET A 1 35.38 -7.50 34.02
N HIS A 2 35.83 -6.33 33.55
CA HIS A 2 34.99 -5.41 32.78
C HIS A 2 35.15 -5.76 31.30
N VAL A 3 34.15 -6.42 30.72
CA VAL A 3 34.07 -6.58 29.25
C VAL A 3 33.42 -5.33 28.70
N VAL A 4 34.24 -4.43 28.16
CA VAL A 4 33.75 -3.28 27.40
C VAL A 4 33.38 -3.79 26.02
N SER A 5 32.09 -4.07 25.79
CA SER A 5 31.58 -4.43 24.47
C SER A 5 31.48 -3.15 23.61
N HIS A 6 32.46 -2.94 22.73
CA HIS A 6 32.37 -1.93 21.69
C HIS A 6 31.74 -2.54 20.44
N SER A 7 30.57 -2.03 20.05
CA SER A 7 29.95 -2.38 18.77
C SER A 7 30.71 -1.69 17.64
N CYS A 8 31.69 -2.39 17.07
CA CYS A 8 32.38 -1.93 15.86
C CYS A 8 31.42 -2.02 14.66
N LYS A 9 31.34 -0.95 13.84
CA LYS A 9 30.55 -0.94 12.59
C LYS A 9 31.48 -1.28 11.41
N PRO A 10 31.51 -2.52 10.91
CA PRO A 10 32.49 -2.95 9.89
C PRO A 10 32.21 -2.38 8.50
N CYS A 11 31.06 -1.71 8.32
CA CYS A 11 30.57 -1.30 7.00
C CYS A 11 31.49 -0.31 6.27
N LEU A 12 32.35 0.44 6.99
CA LEU A 12 33.31 1.36 6.38
C LEU A 12 34.55 0.67 5.78
N CYS A 13 34.86 -0.58 6.14
CA CYS A 13 36.10 -1.25 5.74
C CYS A 13 35.92 -2.29 4.60
N LEU A 14 34.69 -2.45 4.09
CA LEU A 14 34.37 -3.47 3.09
C LEU A 14 34.50 -2.89 1.67
N CYS A 15 35.66 -3.07 1.05
CA CYS A 15 35.92 -2.56 -0.30
C CYS A 15 35.24 -3.37 -1.43
N VAL A 16 34.85 -4.64 -1.18
CA VAL A 16 34.22 -5.53 -2.17
C VAL A 16 33.06 -6.31 -1.54
N PHE A 17 31.82 -5.98 -1.90
CA PHE A 17 30.64 -6.48 -1.18
C PHE A 17 30.36 -7.97 -1.35
N ASP A 18 30.76 -8.57 -2.49
CA ASP A 18 30.62 -10.01 -2.75
C ASP A 18 31.93 -10.76 -2.45
N ARG A 19 32.39 -10.61 -1.21
CA ARG A 19 33.49 -11.41 -0.66
C ARG A 19 33.13 -11.91 0.74
N THR A 20 33.82 -12.97 1.13
CA THR A 20 33.71 -13.53 2.47
C THR A 20 34.72 -12.86 3.39
N TYR A 21 34.22 -12.31 4.50
CA TYR A 21 34.95 -11.62 5.52
C TYR A 21 34.85 -12.37 6.85
N HIS A 22 35.75 -12.04 7.77
CA HIS A 22 35.68 -12.38 9.19
C HIS A 22 36.33 -11.22 9.94
N ALA A 23 35.94 -11.01 11.18
CA ALA A 23 36.54 -10.02 12.05
C ALA A 23 37.58 -10.71 12.95
N ASP A 24 38.73 -10.08 13.11
CA ASP A 24 39.65 -10.38 14.21
C ASP A 24 39.27 -9.51 15.41
N ILE A 25 39.07 -10.13 16.56
CA ILE A 25 38.65 -9.46 17.80
C ILE A 25 39.80 -9.61 18.79
N GLN A 26 40.51 -8.51 19.03
CA GLN A 26 41.65 -8.47 19.93
C GLN A 26 41.24 -7.90 21.28
N THR A 27 41.76 -8.49 22.36
CA THR A 27 41.53 -8.01 23.73
C THR A 27 42.78 -7.32 24.24
N GLU A 28 42.69 -6.02 24.48
CA GLU A 28 43.75 -5.23 25.12
C GLU A 28 43.58 -5.21 26.64
N HIS A 29 44.68 -5.34 27.39
CA HIS A 29 44.66 -5.21 28.84
C HIS A 29 44.78 -3.73 29.24
N VAL A 30 44.13 -3.32 30.35
CA VAL A 30 44.12 -1.90 30.79
C VAL A 30 45.51 -1.40 31.20
N THR A 31 46.47 -2.30 31.41
CA THR A 31 47.84 -2.02 31.86
C THR A 31 48.90 -2.18 30.77
N MET A 32 48.50 -2.25 29.49
CA MET A 32 49.47 -2.45 28.41
C MET A 32 50.42 -1.26 28.29
N ASP A 33 51.71 -1.56 28.25
CA ASP A 33 52.76 -0.62 27.89
C ASP A 33 52.67 -0.33 26.38
N TYR A 34 53.05 0.87 25.94
CA TYR A 34 52.97 1.29 24.52
C TYR A 34 53.81 0.42 23.56
N ASN A 35 54.61 -0.50 24.11
CA ASN A 35 55.51 -1.44 23.42
C ASN A 35 54.98 -2.88 23.29
N SER A 36 53.73 -3.17 23.68
CA SER A 36 53.16 -4.51 23.51
C SER A 36 52.97 -4.84 22.02
N ASP A 37 53.52 -5.98 21.57
CA ASP A 37 53.35 -6.45 20.19
C ASP A 37 51.89 -6.84 19.94
N PRO A 38 51.19 -6.25 18.95
CA PRO A 38 49.82 -6.62 18.62
C PRO A 38 49.64 -8.10 18.24
N GLU A 39 50.69 -8.81 17.82
CA GLU A 39 50.63 -10.26 17.57
C GLU A 39 50.55 -11.10 18.85
N GLU A 40 50.93 -10.55 20.00
CA GLU A 40 50.84 -11.23 21.31
C GLU A 40 49.50 -11.02 22.02
N LEU A 41 48.61 -10.18 21.46
CA LEU A 41 47.29 -9.96 22.02
C LEU A 41 46.43 -11.21 21.90
N THR A 42 45.68 -11.51 22.96
CA THR A 42 44.68 -12.58 22.89
C THR A 42 43.59 -12.19 21.91
N HIS A 43 43.46 -12.98 20.85
CA HIS A 43 42.52 -12.73 19.78
C HIS A 43 41.48 -13.84 19.59
N THR A 44 40.37 -13.51 18.97
CA THR A 44 39.33 -14.47 18.58
C THR A 44 38.69 -14.03 17.27
N TYR A 45 38.46 -14.97 16.37
CA TYR A 45 37.87 -14.68 15.07
C TYR A 45 36.35 -14.84 15.07
N SER A 46 35.66 -13.95 14.36
CA SER A 46 34.24 -14.11 14.08
C SER A 46 33.99 -15.25 13.08
N PRO A 47 32.76 -15.80 13.03
CA PRO A 47 32.32 -16.59 11.90
C PRO A 47 32.52 -15.83 10.58
N LYS A 48 32.75 -16.59 9.50
CA LYS A 48 32.84 -16.05 8.15
C LYS A 48 31.46 -15.54 7.70
N PHE A 49 31.44 -14.37 7.06
CA PHE A 49 30.23 -13.79 6.50
C PHE A 49 30.46 -13.14 5.13
N ASN A 50 29.50 -13.23 4.23
CA ASN A 50 29.47 -12.52 2.96
C ASN A 50 28.28 -11.54 2.96
N PRO A 51 28.53 -10.21 3.00
CA PRO A 51 27.47 -9.19 3.03
C PRO A 51 26.49 -9.32 1.87
N HIS A 52 26.99 -9.51 0.65
CA HIS A 52 26.15 -9.64 -0.54
C HIS A 52 25.16 -10.82 -0.44
N LYS A 53 25.54 -11.91 0.23
CA LYS A 53 24.70 -13.14 0.34
C LYS A 53 23.87 -13.22 1.61
N GLN A 54 24.30 -12.59 2.69
CA GLN A 54 23.75 -12.80 4.03
C GLN A 54 23.16 -11.55 4.69
N SER A 55 23.40 -10.35 4.15
CA SER A 55 22.77 -9.14 4.73
C SER A 55 21.26 -9.15 4.56
N ASN A 56 20.55 -8.93 5.67
CA ASN A 56 19.11 -8.74 5.67
C ASN A 56 18.74 -7.47 4.91
N ILE A 57 17.68 -7.54 4.10
CA ILE A 57 17.18 -6.40 3.34
C ILE A 57 15.90 -5.87 4.01
N SER A 58 15.91 -4.60 4.36
CA SER A 58 14.77 -3.92 4.96
C SER A 58 13.60 -3.79 3.98
N ALA A 59 12.41 -3.54 4.54
CA ALA A 59 11.19 -3.28 3.77
C ALA A 59 11.37 -2.08 2.82
N VAL A 60 10.97 -2.24 1.57
CA VAL A 60 10.99 -1.15 0.58
C VAL A 60 9.78 -0.24 0.73
N LYS A 61 9.92 1.01 0.27
CA LYS A 61 8.79 1.91 0.06
C LYS A 61 8.34 1.80 -1.39
N PHE A 62 7.05 1.96 -1.63
CA PHE A 62 6.50 1.97 -2.97
C PHE A 62 5.20 2.78 -3.01
N THR A 63 4.77 3.14 -4.21
CA THR A 63 3.48 3.76 -4.51
C THR A 63 2.80 3.00 -5.65
N VAL A 64 1.48 3.07 -5.72
CA VAL A 64 0.69 2.45 -6.80
C VAL A 64 -0.09 3.54 -7.52
N ALA A 65 0.01 3.58 -8.84
CA ALA A 65 -0.74 4.50 -9.69
C ALA A 65 -1.56 3.70 -10.72
N ALA A 66 -2.80 4.10 -10.98
CA ALA A 66 -3.58 3.49 -12.05
C ALA A 66 -3.01 3.92 -13.41
N LYS A 67 -2.84 2.95 -14.32
CA LYS A 67 -2.51 3.21 -15.73
C LYS A 67 -3.77 3.15 -16.58
N ASP A 68 -4.59 2.13 -16.35
CA ASP A 68 -5.92 1.93 -16.92
C ASP A 68 -6.80 1.16 -15.92
N GLU A 69 -8.03 0.78 -16.29
CA GLU A 69 -8.98 0.09 -15.40
C GLU A 69 -8.50 -1.29 -14.93
N ARG A 70 -7.59 -1.95 -15.64
CA ARG A 70 -7.11 -3.31 -15.39
C ARG A 70 -5.61 -3.39 -15.15
N THR A 71 -4.93 -2.25 -15.08
CA THR A 71 -3.48 -2.16 -14.99
C THR A 71 -3.05 -1.04 -14.06
N VAL A 72 -2.09 -1.35 -13.20
CA VAL A 72 -1.44 -0.38 -12.31
C VAL A 72 0.07 -0.37 -12.52
N ILE A 73 0.67 0.78 -12.23
CA ILE A 73 2.11 0.96 -12.16
C ILE A 73 2.51 0.98 -10.68
N VAL A 74 3.40 0.07 -10.31
CA VAL A 74 4.02 -0.02 -8.99
C VAL A 74 5.40 0.64 -9.07
N ASN A 75 5.55 1.80 -8.44
CA ASN A 75 6.82 2.51 -8.35
C ASN A 75 7.48 2.22 -7.01
N ILE A 76 8.66 1.60 -7.03
CA ILE A 76 9.40 1.13 -5.87
C ILE A 76 10.58 2.06 -5.65
N THR A 77 10.77 2.52 -4.41
CA THR A 77 11.92 3.34 -4.06
C THR A 77 13.07 2.43 -3.63
N ASP A 78 14.15 2.43 -4.42
CA ASP A 78 15.39 1.72 -4.07
C ASP A 78 15.98 2.31 -2.77
N PRO A 79 16.04 1.56 -1.65
CA PRO A 79 16.54 2.10 -0.40
C PRO A 79 18.02 2.48 -0.47
N LEU A 80 18.37 3.56 0.21
CA LEU A 80 19.76 3.93 0.48
C LEU A 80 20.40 2.94 1.45
N THR A 81 21.68 2.67 1.26
CA THR A 81 22.48 1.80 2.12
C THR A 81 23.50 2.60 2.90
N SER A 82 24.16 1.99 3.89
CA SER A 82 25.27 2.63 4.61
C SER A 82 26.57 2.71 3.79
N ILE A 83 26.60 2.14 2.58
CA ILE A 83 27.77 2.09 1.71
C ILE A 83 27.86 3.38 0.90
N HIS A 84 29.07 3.93 0.83
CA HIS A 84 29.38 5.12 0.05
C HIS A 84 30.48 4.79 -0.95
N ASP A 85 30.39 5.37 -2.14
CA ASP A 85 31.42 5.30 -3.18
C ASP A 85 31.75 6.73 -3.62
N TYR A 86 33.03 7.12 -3.47
CA TYR A 86 33.50 8.49 -3.72
C TYR A 86 32.61 9.61 -3.14
N GLY A 87 32.13 9.42 -1.90
CA GLY A 87 31.26 10.40 -1.21
C GLY A 87 29.78 10.35 -1.58
N LYS A 88 29.38 9.52 -2.56
CA LYS A 88 27.98 9.28 -2.91
C LYS A 88 27.45 8.06 -2.15
N GLN A 89 26.34 8.23 -1.44
CA GLN A 89 25.63 7.11 -0.82
C GLN A 89 24.99 6.22 -1.90
N LEU A 90 25.26 4.92 -1.84
CA LEU A 90 24.75 3.96 -2.82
C LEU A 90 23.38 3.41 -2.42
N THR A 91 22.52 3.22 -3.41
CA THR A 91 21.27 2.47 -3.24
C THR A 91 21.52 0.97 -3.26
N ILE A 92 20.54 0.19 -2.81
CA ILE A 92 20.60 -1.27 -2.92
C ILE A 92 20.75 -1.75 -4.39
N ARG A 93 20.18 -0.99 -5.34
CA ARG A 93 20.25 -1.28 -6.77
C ARG A 93 21.66 -1.10 -7.30
N ASP A 94 22.38 -0.08 -6.84
CA ASP A 94 23.78 0.15 -7.24
C ASP A 94 24.70 -1.00 -6.80
N ILE A 95 24.41 -1.59 -5.63
CA ILE A 95 25.21 -2.67 -5.03
C ILE A 95 24.88 -4.03 -5.65
N LEU A 96 23.60 -4.40 -5.70
CA LEU A 96 23.14 -5.71 -6.14
C LEU A 96 22.88 -5.80 -7.65
N LYS A 97 22.75 -4.66 -8.33
CA LYS A 97 22.64 -4.54 -9.79
C LYS A 97 21.54 -5.46 -10.35
N ASN A 98 21.90 -6.38 -11.24
CA ASN A 98 21.00 -7.31 -11.92
C ASN A 98 20.51 -8.44 -11.01
N ASP A 99 21.20 -8.66 -9.89
CA ASP A 99 20.82 -9.67 -8.90
C ASP A 99 19.61 -9.23 -8.08
N LEU A 100 19.39 -7.92 -7.95
CA LEU A 100 18.19 -7.39 -7.32
C LEU A 100 16.99 -7.45 -8.26
N LYS A 101 15.92 -8.05 -7.76
CA LYS A 101 14.58 -8.01 -8.32
C LYS A 101 13.61 -7.57 -7.23
N TYR A 102 12.38 -7.32 -7.62
CA TYR A 102 11.29 -7.03 -6.69
C TYR A 102 10.20 -8.06 -6.85
N LYS A 103 9.80 -8.65 -5.73
CA LYS A 103 8.63 -9.51 -5.64
C LYS A 103 7.45 -8.67 -5.19
N ILE A 104 6.44 -8.59 -6.05
CA ILE A 104 5.20 -7.86 -5.81
C ILE A 104 4.11 -8.88 -5.57
N SER A 105 3.59 -8.93 -4.34
CA SER A 105 2.44 -9.74 -3.99
C SER A 105 1.21 -8.87 -3.98
N TYR A 106 0.13 -9.34 -4.61
CA TYR A 106 -1.12 -8.60 -4.69
C TYR A 106 -2.32 -9.54 -4.61
N TYR A 107 -3.42 -8.99 -4.12
CA TYR A 107 -4.67 -9.71 -4.00
C TYR A 107 -5.84 -8.76 -4.06
N LYS A 108 -6.97 -9.26 -4.57
CA LYS A 108 -8.23 -8.52 -4.63
C LYS A 108 -8.73 -8.30 -3.19
N SER A 109 -9.17 -7.09 -2.87
CA SER A 109 -9.70 -6.81 -1.52
C SER A 109 -10.88 -7.73 -1.21
N GLY A 110 -10.87 -8.34 -0.02
CA GLY A 110 -11.88 -9.33 0.38
C GLY A 110 -11.69 -10.73 -0.21
N SER A 111 -10.64 -10.97 -1.01
CA SER A 111 -10.28 -12.29 -1.50
C SER A 111 -9.10 -12.90 -0.73
N THR A 112 -9.03 -14.22 -0.70
CA THR A 112 -7.89 -15.00 -0.17
C THR A 112 -6.83 -15.30 -1.23
N GLY A 113 -7.15 -15.12 -2.52
CA GLY A 113 -6.26 -15.44 -3.64
C GLY A 113 -5.12 -14.43 -3.78
N LYS A 114 -3.92 -14.83 -3.35
CA LYS A 114 -2.68 -14.05 -3.54
C LYS A 114 -2.00 -14.41 -4.87
N ARG A 115 -1.54 -13.39 -5.57
CA ARG A 115 -0.78 -13.48 -6.81
C ARG A 115 0.57 -12.79 -6.61
N ASP A 116 1.62 -13.34 -7.20
CA ASP A 116 2.97 -12.80 -7.12
C ASP A 116 3.51 -12.52 -8.52
N VAL A 117 4.19 -11.38 -8.69
CA VAL A 117 4.93 -11.01 -9.90
C VAL A 117 6.35 -10.61 -9.52
N ILE A 118 7.31 -10.98 -10.36
CA ILE A 118 8.71 -10.57 -10.20
C ILE A 118 9.05 -9.50 -11.24
N SER A 119 9.55 -8.36 -10.77
CA SER A 119 10.06 -7.28 -11.61
C SER A 119 11.58 -7.19 -11.50
N ASN A 120 12.26 -7.00 -12.63
CA ASN A 120 13.69 -6.69 -12.66
C ASN A 120 13.97 -5.19 -12.38
N SER A 121 12.95 -4.33 -12.47
CA SER A 121 13.04 -2.86 -12.35
C SER A 121 12.31 -2.35 -11.10
N SER A 122 12.68 -1.15 -10.64
CA SER A 122 11.94 -0.40 -9.62
C SER A 122 10.59 0.13 -10.11
N VAL A 123 10.31 0.09 -11.41
CA VAL A 123 8.98 0.38 -11.98
C VAL A 123 8.42 -0.90 -12.58
N ALA A 124 7.25 -1.33 -12.11
CA ALA A 124 6.62 -2.56 -12.55
C ALA A 124 5.17 -2.32 -12.97
N GLU A 125 4.77 -2.91 -14.09
CA GLU A 125 3.39 -2.92 -14.56
C GLU A 125 2.70 -4.21 -14.11
N VAL A 126 1.59 -4.07 -13.38
CA VAL A 126 0.75 -5.19 -12.95
C VAL A 126 -0.57 -5.10 -13.70
N SER A 127 -0.74 -5.98 -14.69
CA SER A 127 -1.90 -6.07 -15.57
C SER A 127 -2.87 -7.19 -15.16
N GLN A 128 -3.97 -7.35 -15.92
CA GLN A 128 -4.97 -8.41 -15.72
C GLN A 128 -5.64 -8.33 -14.33
N LEU A 129 -5.86 -7.09 -13.89
CA LEU A 129 -6.72 -6.80 -12.75
C LEU A 129 -8.18 -6.75 -13.20
N ASP A 130 -9.08 -6.97 -12.26
CA ASP A 130 -10.51 -6.86 -12.52
C ASP A 130 -10.91 -5.38 -12.49
N ALA A 131 -11.58 -4.92 -13.55
CA ALA A 131 -12.04 -3.55 -13.65
C ALA A 131 -13.06 -3.23 -12.53
N GLY A 132 -12.92 -2.06 -11.90
CA GLY A 132 -13.80 -1.61 -10.81
C GLY A 132 -13.53 -2.25 -9.44
N GLU A 133 -12.52 -3.11 -9.33
CA GLU A 133 -12.19 -3.81 -8.09
C GLU A 133 -10.98 -3.19 -7.39
N SER A 134 -11.00 -3.21 -6.06
CA SER A 134 -9.86 -2.75 -5.26
C SER A 134 -8.85 -3.87 -5.03
N TYR A 135 -7.57 -3.50 -5.05
CA TYR A 135 -6.45 -4.41 -4.90
C TYR A 135 -5.50 -3.89 -3.83
N CYS A 136 -4.92 -4.83 -3.06
CA CYS A 136 -3.88 -4.57 -2.09
C CYS A 136 -2.55 -5.14 -2.58
N PHE A 137 -1.48 -4.39 -2.37
CA PHE A 137 -0.13 -4.67 -2.84
C PHE A 137 0.86 -4.69 -1.68
N MET A 138 1.85 -5.58 -1.77
CA MET A 138 3.01 -5.66 -0.90
C MET A 138 4.23 -5.94 -1.77
N VAL A 139 5.37 -5.35 -1.43
CA VAL A 139 6.61 -5.47 -2.21
C VAL A 139 7.75 -5.88 -1.29
N ALA A 140 8.59 -6.80 -1.76
CA ALA A 140 9.84 -7.15 -1.10
C ALA A 140 10.98 -7.16 -2.13
N ALA A 141 12.19 -6.80 -1.68
CA ALA A 141 13.39 -7.10 -2.44
C ALA A 141 13.54 -8.62 -2.58
N PHE A 142 13.91 -9.08 -3.77
CA PHE A 142 14.09 -10.49 -4.09
C PHE A 142 15.38 -10.69 -4.87
N ILE A 143 16.25 -11.56 -4.37
CA ILE A 143 17.61 -11.72 -4.87
C ILE A 143 17.80 -13.21 -5.17
N PRO A 144 17.47 -13.67 -6.40
CA PRO A 144 17.37 -15.09 -6.71
C PRO A 144 18.68 -15.87 -6.53
N SER A 145 19.82 -15.20 -6.69
CA SER A 145 21.16 -15.80 -6.54
C SER A 145 21.49 -16.23 -5.10
N ARG A 146 20.78 -15.70 -4.11
CA ARG A 146 20.98 -16.03 -2.70
C ARG A 146 20.41 -17.41 -2.34
N PRO A 147 20.86 -18.01 -1.21
CA PRO A 147 20.19 -19.14 -0.60
C PRO A 147 18.73 -18.83 -0.25
N LYS A 148 17.83 -19.82 -0.35
CA LYS A 148 16.37 -19.64 -0.16
C LYS A 148 15.99 -18.88 1.11
N SER A 149 16.73 -19.06 2.20
CA SER A 149 16.49 -18.39 3.49
C SER A 149 16.77 -16.87 3.46
N THR A 150 17.58 -16.37 2.52
CA THR A 150 17.97 -14.95 2.41
C THR A 150 17.63 -14.34 1.04
N GLN A 151 16.95 -15.08 0.17
CA GLN A 151 16.48 -14.59 -1.13
C GLN A 151 15.50 -13.43 -1.02
N GLN A 152 14.66 -13.42 0.02
CA GLN A 152 13.63 -12.43 0.19
C GLN A 152 13.95 -11.48 1.34
N GLY A 153 13.84 -10.17 1.09
CA GLY A 153 13.83 -9.15 2.12
C GLY A 153 12.51 -9.08 2.89
N ALA A 154 12.44 -8.16 3.85
CA ALA A 154 11.20 -7.88 4.56
C ALA A 154 10.12 -7.32 3.60
N TRP A 155 8.88 -7.72 3.84
CA TRP A 155 7.73 -7.16 3.13
C TRP A 155 7.52 -5.69 3.49
N SER A 156 7.14 -4.89 2.49
CA SER A 156 6.66 -3.52 2.68
C SER A 156 5.38 -3.47 3.50
N LYS A 157 5.03 -2.26 3.95
CA LYS A 157 3.65 -1.98 4.37
C LYS A 157 2.71 -2.28 3.20
N GLN A 158 1.52 -2.78 3.50
CA GLN A 158 0.51 -3.01 2.49
C GLN A 158 -0.12 -1.69 2.05
N LEU A 159 -0.32 -1.51 0.74
CA LEU A 159 -1.07 -0.40 0.18
C LEU A 159 -2.25 -0.94 -0.63
N CYS A 160 -3.44 -0.44 -0.36
CA CYS A 160 -4.65 -0.81 -1.09
C CYS A 160 -5.14 0.38 -1.91
N ASN A 161 -5.40 0.14 -3.19
CA ASN A 161 -5.98 1.17 -4.05
C ASN A 161 -7.45 1.31 -3.66
N GLN A 162 -7.85 2.47 -3.17
CA GLN A 162 -9.27 2.79 -3.10
C GLN A 162 -9.73 3.12 -4.52
N VAL A 163 -10.43 2.18 -5.16
CA VAL A 163 -11.30 2.54 -6.28
C VAL A 163 -12.31 3.52 -5.68
N HIS A 164 -12.32 4.76 -6.18
CA HIS A 164 -13.39 5.69 -5.90
C HIS A 164 -14.65 5.07 -6.51
N LYS A 165 -15.30 4.19 -5.75
CA LYS A 165 -16.66 3.73 -6.04
C LYS A 165 -17.47 5.00 -6.04
N THR A 166 -17.71 5.57 -7.22
CA THR A 166 -18.68 6.63 -7.38
C THR A 166 -19.96 6.08 -6.78
N VAL A 167 -20.40 6.71 -5.68
CA VAL A 167 -21.58 6.34 -4.89
C VAL A 167 -22.83 6.10 -5.76
N LEU A 168 -22.81 6.59 -7.01
CA LEU A 168 -23.79 6.36 -8.05
C LEU A 168 -23.94 4.90 -8.52
N GLN A 169 -22.89 4.07 -8.43
CA GLN A 169 -22.94 2.69 -8.92
C GLN A 169 -23.38 1.67 -7.85
N GLU A 170 -23.38 2.06 -6.57
CA GLU A 170 -23.93 1.24 -5.48
C GLU A 170 -25.37 1.62 -5.08
N LEU A 171 -25.97 2.63 -5.73
CA LEU A 171 -27.42 2.77 -5.72
C LEU A 171 -28.02 1.62 -6.54
N SER A 172 -28.22 0.49 -5.86
CA SER A 172 -28.91 -0.71 -6.36
C SER A 172 -30.06 -0.31 -7.27
N VAL A 173 -30.30 -1.07 -8.35
CA VAL A 173 -31.46 -0.91 -9.23
C VAL A 173 -32.76 -0.79 -8.41
N GLY A 174 -32.83 -1.40 -7.23
CA GLY A 174 -33.94 -1.26 -6.28
C GLY A 174 -34.17 0.18 -5.76
N ALA A 175 -33.12 0.99 -5.59
CA ALA A 175 -33.23 2.39 -5.18
C ALA A 175 -33.86 3.26 -6.28
N TRP A 176 -33.52 3.01 -7.55
CA TRP A 176 -34.13 3.69 -8.69
C TRP A 176 -35.59 3.31 -8.87
N VAL A 177 -35.92 2.03 -8.69
CA VAL A 177 -37.32 1.56 -8.70
C VAL A 177 -38.11 2.23 -7.58
N GLY A 178 -37.57 2.28 -6.35
CA GLY A 178 -38.21 2.95 -5.22
C GLY A 178 -38.46 4.45 -5.47
N ALA A 179 -37.49 5.17 -6.03
CA ALA A 179 -37.63 6.59 -6.35
C ALA A 179 -38.77 6.84 -7.37
N VAL A 180 -38.87 6.03 -8.42
CA VAL A 180 -39.93 6.14 -9.42
C VAL A 180 -41.31 5.87 -8.79
N PHE A 181 -41.43 4.85 -7.94
CA PHE A 181 -42.69 4.55 -7.25
C PHE A 181 -43.13 5.70 -6.34
N ILE A 182 -42.22 6.30 -5.59
CA ILE A 182 -42.53 7.43 -4.70
C ILE A 182 -43.07 8.62 -5.52
N VAL A 183 -42.40 8.98 -6.62
CA VAL A 183 -42.84 10.09 -7.49
C VAL A 183 -44.22 9.79 -8.08
N LEU A 184 -44.45 8.57 -8.58
CA LEU A 184 -45.73 8.17 -9.16
C LEU A 184 -46.87 8.30 -8.13
N THR A 185 -46.61 7.87 -6.89
CA THR A 185 -47.60 7.89 -5.80
C THR A 185 -47.96 9.33 -5.43
N VAL A 186 -46.97 10.23 -5.34
CA VAL A 186 -47.18 11.65 -5.05
C VAL A 186 -48.02 12.32 -6.14
N VAL A 187 -47.75 12.04 -7.42
CA VAL A 187 -48.53 12.59 -8.54
C VAL A 187 -49.99 12.12 -8.47
N ILE A 188 -50.24 10.84 -8.18
CA ILE A 188 -51.60 10.31 -8.03
C ILE A 188 -52.32 11.02 -6.87
N VAL A 189 -51.66 11.22 -5.73
CA VAL A 189 -52.24 11.95 -4.60
C VAL A 189 -52.57 13.40 -4.98
N ILE A 190 -51.68 14.09 -5.68
CA ILE A 190 -51.94 15.48 -6.12
C ILE A 190 -53.14 15.52 -7.08
N VAL A 191 -53.21 14.61 -8.06
CA VAL A 191 -54.32 14.57 -9.03
C VAL A 191 -55.64 14.27 -8.32
N THR A 192 -55.66 13.28 -7.43
CA THR A 192 -56.87 12.91 -6.66
C THR A 192 -57.35 14.04 -5.75
N VAL A 193 -56.45 14.69 -5.02
CA VAL A 193 -56.76 15.86 -4.19
C VAL A 193 -57.29 17.00 -5.06
N THR A 194 -56.63 17.28 -6.19
CA THR A 194 -57.06 18.34 -7.10
C THR A 194 -58.45 18.06 -7.65
N VAL A 195 -58.73 16.85 -8.12
CA VAL A 195 -60.05 16.45 -8.63
C VAL A 195 -61.11 16.51 -7.53
N LEU A 196 -60.83 16.03 -6.32
CA LEU A 196 -61.76 16.09 -5.19
C LEU A 196 -62.04 17.54 -4.75
N CYS A 197 -61.02 18.38 -4.68
CA CYS A 197 -61.15 19.81 -4.40
C CYS A 197 -61.92 20.54 -5.51
N CYS A 198 -61.66 20.24 -6.79
CA CYS A 198 -62.38 20.79 -7.92
C CYS A 198 -63.85 20.33 -7.96
N LYS A 199 -64.13 19.05 -7.63
CA LYS A 199 -65.49 18.50 -7.56
C LYS A 199 -66.29 19.08 -6.39
N ARG A 200 -65.67 19.24 -5.21
CA ARG A 200 -66.27 19.92 -4.05
C ARG A 200 -66.54 21.41 -4.32
N ARG A 201 -65.63 22.12 -5.02
CA ARG A 201 -65.86 23.51 -5.46
C ARG A 201 -66.97 23.61 -6.50
N LYS A 202 -67.09 22.66 -7.44
CA LYS A 202 -68.21 22.58 -8.40
C LYS A 202 -69.56 22.31 -7.73
N GLN A 203 -69.59 21.51 -6.66
CA GLN A 203 -70.82 21.29 -5.87
C GLN A 203 -71.22 22.52 -5.05
N ARG A 204 -70.25 23.28 -4.54
CA ARG A 204 -70.50 24.55 -3.81
C ARG A 204 -70.94 25.72 -4.70
N ASN A 205 -70.65 25.68 -6.00
CA ASN A 205 -71.12 26.68 -6.99
C ASN A 205 -72.48 26.32 -7.64
N LYS A 206 -73.17 25.27 -7.17
CA LYS A 206 -74.56 24.94 -7.54
C LYS A 206 -75.54 25.10 -6.37
N ALA A 207 -75.36 26.13 -5.55
CA ALA A 207 -76.44 26.65 -4.71
C ALA A 207 -76.94 27.96 -5.36
N PRO A 208 -78.19 28.02 -5.87
CA PRO A 208 -78.73 29.22 -6.48
C PRO A 208 -79.07 30.27 -5.42
N TYR A 209 -78.80 31.52 -5.76
CA TYR A 209 -79.32 32.71 -5.12
C TYR A 209 -80.81 32.85 -5.49
N THR A 210 -81.72 32.84 -4.51
CA THR A 210 -83.05 33.42 -4.67
C THR A 210 -83.24 34.44 -3.54
N ALA A 211 -83.43 35.68 -3.93
CA ALA A 211 -83.69 36.82 -3.07
C ALA A 211 -85.16 36.86 -2.60
N GLN A 212 -85.34 37.44 -1.40
CA GLN A 212 -86.48 38.24 -0.91
C GLN A 212 -87.90 37.64 -0.91
N LEU A 213 -88.56 37.66 0.26
CA LEU A 213 -89.68 38.59 0.49
C LEU A 213 -89.96 38.81 1.99
N SER A 214 -90.42 40.02 2.28
CA SER A 214 -90.77 40.70 3.53
C SER A 214 -91.83 40.02 4.42
N ALA A 215 -91.74 40.35 5.72
CA ALA A 215 -92.71 40.05 6.79
C ALA A 215 -93.99 40.91 6.69
N PRO A 216 -95.10 40.48 7.34
CA PRO A 216 -96.21 41.36 7.67
C PRO A 216 -96.29 41.70 9.18
N ALA A 217 -96.92 42.85 9.44
CA ALA A 217 -97.36 43.48 10.70
C ALA A 217 -96.31 44.20 11.54
#